data_AF-A0A7S0VJT8-F1
#
_entry.id   AF-A0A7S0VJT8-F1
#
_cell.length_a   1.000
_cell.length_b   1.000
_cell.length_c   1.000
_cell.angle_alpha   90.00
_cell.angle_beta   90.00
_cell.angle_gamma   90.00
#
_symmetry.space_group_name_H-M   'P 1'
#
loop_
_entity.id
_entity.type
_entity.pdbx_description
1 polymer ?
#
loop_
_entity_poly.entity_id
_entity_poly.type
_entity_poly.pdbx_seq_one_letter_code
_entity_poly.pdbx_strand_id
1 'polypeptide(L)'
;SVPEELSVRVVGDTPSYPGKSISSIVSKDAWKRLPWYGQLALLIIAEQRSCAKGEGCSREDWVLALPKSLPTPLHWSDDQLMASSYQGLINSVRAQKSKWRAMHAGIKSSAPEPPSE
;
A
#
# COMPACT_ATOMS: atom_id res chain seq x y z
N SER A 1 22.30 2.63 17.94
CA SER A 1 22.57 3.32 16.67
C SER A 1 22.62 2.27 15.58
N VAL A 2 21.89 2.47 14.47
CA VAL A 2 21.92 1.54 13.33
C VAL A 2 23.25 1.75 12.57
N PRO A 3 24.01 0.71 12.24
CA PRO A 3 25.27 0.82 11.48
C PRO A 3 25.07 1.55 10.16
N GLU A 4 25.98 2.47 9.81
CA GLU A 4 25.85 3.33 8.63
C GLU A 4 25.86 2.52 7.32
N GLU A 5 26.53 1.37 7.29
CA GLU A 5 26.50 0.40 6.19
C GLU A 5 25.14 -0.26 5.95
N LEU A 6 24.23 -0.22 6.92
CA LEU A 6 22.84 -0.70 6.77
C LEU A 6 21.86 0.44 6.47
N SER A 7 22.34 1.68 6.36
CA SER A 7 21.49 2.83 6.02
C SER A 7 21.30 2.92 4.51
N VAL A 8 20.17 2.40 4.02
CA VAL A 8 19.75 2.63 2.64
C VAL A 8 19.30 4.10 2.54
N ARG A 9 20.20 4.98 2.07
CA ARG A 9 19.81 6.35 1.69
C ARG A 9 18.96 6.26 0.44
N VAL A 10 17.64 6.39 0.60
CA VAL A 10 16.73 6.59 -0.53
C VAL A 10 16.92 8.02 -1.03
N VAL A 11 17.92 8.22 -1.88
CA VAL A 11 18.13 9.47 -2.64
C VAL A 11 17.39 9.33 -3.95
N GLY A 12 16.27 10.04 -4.11
CA GLY A 12 15.59 10.13 -5.39
C GLY A 12 14.14 10.58 -5.29
N ASP A 13 13.78 11.56 -6.12
CA ASP A 13 12.41 11.80 -6.53
C ASP A 13 11.74 10.49 -6.97
N THR A 14 10.45 10.35 -6.67
CA THR A 14 9.56 9.21 -6.97
C THR A 14 10.21 8.08 -7.77
N PRO A 15 10.46 6.90 -7.17
CA PRO A 15 11.22 5.85 -7.82
C PRO A 15 10.58 5.49 -9.18
N SER A 16 11.39 5.59 -10.24
CA SER A 16 11.00 5.19 -11.59
C SER A 16 11.18 3.69 -11.70
N TYR A 17 10.10 2.93 -11.52
CA TYR A 17 10.07 1.50 -11.77
C TYR A 17 9.86 1.21 -13.27
N PRO A 18 10.41 0.11 -13.81
CA PRO A 18 10.02 -0.39 -15.12
C PRO A 18 8.56 -0.88 -15.02
N GLY A 19 7.67 -0.29 -15.83
CA GLY A 19 6.22 -0.39 -15.61
C GLY A 19 5.67 0.85 -14.89
N LYS A 20 4.44 1.24 -15.20
CA LYS A 20 3.88 2.59 -14.97
C LYS A 20 4.36 3.29 -13.68
N SER A 21 4.80 4.53 -13.85
CA SER A 21 5.26 5.37 -12.75
C SER A 21 4.17 5.48 -11.67
N ILE A 22 4.57 5.34 -10.40
CA ILE A 22 3.73 5.53 -9.21
C ILE A 22 3.00 6.89 -9.24
N SER A 23 3.55 7.85 -9.96
CA SER A 23 2.92 9.14 -10.24
C SER A 23 1.53 9.03 -10.88
N SER A 24 1.21 7.92 -11.56
CA SER A 24 -0.12 7.63 -12.13
C SER A 24 -1.16 7.21 -11.09
N ILE A 25 -0.72 6.80 -9.89
CA ILE A 25 -1.59 6.34 -8.81
C ILE A 25 -1.77 7.43 -7.76
N VAL A 26 -0.71 8.17 -7.46
CA VAL A 26 -0.68 9.16 -6.39
C VAL A 26 0.25 10.33 -6.77
N SER A 27 -0.12 11.55 -6.41
CA SER A 27 0.75 12.71 -6.62
C SER A 27 2.07 12.59 -5.84
N LYS A 28 3.12 13.26 -6.34
CA LYS A 28 4.45 13.26 -5.68
C LYS A 28 4.39 13.74 -4.23
N ASP A 29 3.58 14.77 -3.95
CA ASP A 29 3.44 15.33 -2.60
C ASP A 29 2.66 14.41 -1.67
N ALA A 30 1.67 13.69 -2.18
CA ALA A 30 0.97 12.67 -1.41
C ALA A 30 1.88 11.45 -1.15
N TRP A 31 2.66 11.01 -2.14
CA TRP A 31 3.65 9.95 -1.98
C TRP A 31 4.65 10.22 -0.84
N LYS A 32 5.22 11.43 -0.80
CA LYS A 32 6.19 11.84 0.22
C LYS A 32 5.58 11.90 1.64
N ARG A 33 4.27 12.09 1.75
CA ARG A 33 3.54 12.12 3.03
C ARG A 33 3.11 10.74 3.52
N LEU A 34 3.16 9.72 2.67
CA LEU A 34 2.82 8.37 3.09
C LEU A 34 3.92 7.77 3.98
N PRO A 35 3.54 7.02 5.03
CA PRO A 35 4.51 6.21 5.75
C PRO A 35 5.06 5.12 4.83
N TRP A 36 6.24 4.59 5.17
CA TRP A 36 6.96 3.61 4.35
C TRP A 36 6.10 2.40 3.92
N TYR A 37 5.21 1.91 4.80
CA TYR A 37 4.34 0.78 4.49
C TYR A 37 3.22 1.14 3.51
N GLY A 38 2.77 2.40 3.49
CA GLY A 38 1.83 2.90 2.48
C GLY A 38 2.49 3.02 1.11
N GLN A 39 3.73 3.50 1.08
CA GLN A 39 4.55 3.54 -0.14
C GLN A 39 4.77 2.13 -0.69
N LEU A 40 5.17 1.18 0.17
CA LEU A 40 5.34 -0.22 -0.21
C LEU A 40 4.04 -0.84 -0.74
N ALA A 41 2.91 -0.62 -0.07
CA ALA A 41 1.62 -1.13 -0.53
C ALA A 41 1.27 -0.62 -1.95
N LEU A 42 1.52 0.65 -2.23
CA LEU A 42 1.29 1.22 -3.56
C LEU A 42 2.23 0.64 -4.63
N LEU A 43 3.49 0.33 -4.28
CA LEU A 43 4.42 -0.36 -5.19
C LEU A 43 3.93 -1.75 -5.55
N ILE A 44 3.45 -2.51 -4.57
CA ILE A 44 2.90 -3.85 -4.79
C ILE A 44 1.67 -3.78 -5.70
N ILE A 45 0.78 -2.82 -5.47
CA ILE A 45 -0.41 -2.60 -6.31
C ILE A 45 -0.02 -2.19 -7.74
N ALA A 46 0.98 -1.33 -7.89
CA ALA A 46 1.47 -0.92 -9.20
C ALA A 46 2.03 -2.11 -9.98
N GLU A 47 2.87 -2.93 -9.34
CA GLU A 47 3.41 -4.16 -9.94
C GLU A 47 2.28 -5.12 -10.34
N GLN A 48 1.32 -5.37 -9.45
CA GLN A 48 0.14 -6.19 -9.74
C GLN A 48 -0.64 -5.72 -10.98
N ARG A 49 -0.82 -4.41 -11.13
CA ARG A 49 -1.52 -3.82 -12.28
C ARG A 49 -0.71 -3.95 -13.57
N SER A 50 0.61 -3.79 -13.49
CA SER A 50 1.52 -3.97 -14.63
C SER A 50 1.50 -5.42 -15.12
N CYS A 51 1.58 -6.38 -14.21
CA CYS A 51 1.49 -7.82 -14.49
C CYS A 51 0.15 -8.21 -15.10
N ALA A 52 -0.97 -7.70 -14.55
CA ALA A 52 -2.30 -7.96 -15.10
C ALA A 52 -2.49 -7.44 -16.55
N LYS A 53 -1.68 -6.47 -16.99
CA LYS A 53 -1.71 -5.90 -18.34
C LYS A 53 -0.68 -6.51 -19.29
N GLY A 54 0.20 -7.37 -18.80
CA GLY A 54 1.35 -7.89 -19.56
C GLY A 54 2.42 -6.83 -19.86
N GLU A 55 2.40 -5.69 -19.17
CA GLU A 55 3.35 -4.58 -19.37
C GLU A 55 4.51 -4.70 -18.37
N GLY A 56 5.67 -5.21 -18.80
CA GLY A 56 6.92 -5.06 -18.04
C GLY A 56 6.90 -5.61 -16.60
N CYS A 57 6.24 -6.75 -16.39
CA CYS A 57 6.15 -7.41 -15.09
C CYS A 57 7.49 -8.04 -14.72
N SER A 58 8.30 -7.34 -13.93
CA SER A 58 9.61 -7.85 -13.51
C SER A 58 9.50 -8.92 -12.44
N ARG A 59 8.38 -8.97 -11.70
CA ARG A 59 8.21 -9.82 -10.51
C ARG A 59 6.96 -10.69 -10.58
N GLU A 60 6.66 -11.22 -11.76
CA GLU A 60 5.43 -11.99 -12.02
C GLU A 60 5.24 -13.14 -11.04
N ASP A 61 6.23 -14.02 -10.94
CA ASP A 61 6.18 -15.19 -10.05
C ASP A 61 5.94 -14.79 -8.59
N TRP A 62 6.59 -13.72 -8.14
CA TRP A 62 6.43 -13.21 -6.78
C TRP A 62 5.04 -12.64 -6.55
N VAL A 63 4.51 -11.85 -7.50
CA VAL A 63 3.16 -11.29 -7.44
C VAL A 63 2.10 -12.39 -7.44
N LEU A 64 2.27 -13.41 -8.29
CA LEU A 64 1.36 -14.56 -8.39
C LEU A 64 1.38 -15.42 -7.12
N ALA A 65 2.52 -15.48 -6.43
CA ALA A 65 2.66 -16.18 -5.15
C ALA A 65 2.02 -15.43 -3.96
N LEU A 66 1.61 -14.17 -4.11
CA LEU A 66 1.01 -13.43 -3.01
C LEU A 66 -0.36 -13.98 -2.63
N PRO A 67 -0.66 -14.12 -1.33
CA PRO A 67 -1.98 -14.53 -0.88
C PRO A 67 -3.00 -13.45 -1.23
N LYS A 68 -4.14 -13.87 -1.80
CA LYS A 68 -5.27 -12.97 -2.11
C LYS A 68 -5.91 -12.36 -0.85
N SER A 69 -5.80 -13.07 0.27
CA SER A 69 -6.29 -12.63 1.57
C SER A 69 -5.44 -13.24 2.67
N LEU A 70 -5.22 -12.49 3.74
CA LEU A 70 -4.62 -13.00 4.97
C LEU A 70 -5.73 -13.19 6.02
N PRO A 71 -5.75 -14.31 6.78
CA PRO A 71 -6.75 -14.56 7.82
C PRO A 71 -6.49 -13.71 9.07
N THR A 72 -6.28 -12.40 8.90
CA THR A 72 -6.06 -11.48 9.99
C THR A 72 -7.38 -10.90 10.51
N PRO A 73 -7.44 -10.47 11.79
CA PRO A 73 -8.62 -9.81 12.34
C PRO A 73 -9.10 -8.56 11.58
N LEU A 74 -8.25 -7.99 10.73
CA LEU A 74 -8.66 -6.91 9.81
C LEU A 74 -9.76 -7.32 8.83
N HIS A 75 -9.84 -8.60 8.49
CA HIS A 75 -10.84 -9.14 7.57
C HIS A 75 -12.05 -9.75 8.29
N TRP A 76 -12.04 -9.78 9.62
CA TRP A 76 -13.18 -10.26 10.39
C TRP A 76 -14.35 -9.29 10.29
N SER A 77 -15.55 -9.87 10.22
CA SER A 77 -16.82 -9.18 10.46
C SER A 77 -16.89 -8.64 11.89
N ASP A 78 -17.80 -7.70 12.14
CA ASP A 78 -17.98 -7.17 13.48
C ASP A 78 -18.45 -8.26 14.44
N ASP A 79 -19.28 -9.20 14.00
CA ASP A 79 -19.71 -10.36 14.80
C ASP A 79 -18.52 -11.26 15.20
N GLN A 80 -17.61 -11.54 14.26
CA GLN A 80 -16.39 -12.31 14.54
C GLN A 80 -15.44 -11.60 15.51
N LEU A 81 -15.33 -10.27 15.40
CA LEU A 81 -14.55 -9.48 16.35
C LEU A 81 -15.18 -9.48 17.74
N MET A 82 -16.49 -9.31 17.82
CA MET A 82 -17.22 -9.34 19.10
C MET A 82 -17.17 -10.72 19.75
N ALA A 83 -17.20 -11.80 18.96
CA ALA A 83 -17.07 -13.17 19.45
C ALA A 83 -15.75 -13.45 20.18
N SER A 84 -14.67 -12.69 19.87
CA SER A 84 -13.40 -12.81 20.60
C SER A 84 -13.50 -12.40 22.07
N SER A 85 -14.52 -11.60 22.44
CA SER A 85 -14.69 -11.01 23.78
C SER A 85 -13.46 -10.25 24.32
N TYR A 86 -12.46 -9.97 23.48
CA TYR A 86 -11.22 -9.31 23.88
C TYR A 86 -11.21 -7.85 23.42
N GLN A 87 -11.62 -6.95 24.31
CA GLN A 87 -11.83 -5.53 23.98
C GLN A 87 -10.58 -4.83 23.44
N GLY A 88 -9.39 -5.22 23.91
CA GLY A 88 -8.12 -4.68 23.41
C GLY A 88 -7.95 -4.92 21.92
N LEU A 89 -8.13 -6.17 21.47
CA LEU A 89 -8.06 -6.53 20.04
C LEU A 89 -9.12 -5.81 19.22
N ILE A 90 -10.37 -5.76 19.71
CA ILE A 90 -11.48 -5.08 19.02
C ILE A 90 -11.12 -3.61 18.79
N ASN A 91 -10.64 -2.92 19.83
CA ASN A 91 -10.26 -1.51 19.75
C ASN A 91 -9.09 -1.30 18.78
N SER A 92 -8.05 -2.14 18.85
CA SER A 92 -6.90 -2.07 17.95
C SER A 92 -7.28 -2.28 16.49
N VAL A 93 -8.12 -3.27 16.19
CA VAL A 93 -8.58 -3.56 14.82
C VAL A 93 -9.43 -2.41 14.28
N ARG A 94 -10.34 -1.85 15.10
CA ARG A 94 -11.15 -0.69 14.71
C ARG A 94 -10.28 0.54 14.42
N ALA A 95 -9.32 0.84 15.29
CA ALA A 95 -8.38 1.93 15.09
C ALA A 95 -7.55 1.74 13.81
N GLN A 96 -7.07 0.51 13.55
CA GLN A 96 -6.32 0.20 12.34
C GLN A 96 -7.19 0.33 11.09
N LYS A 97 -8.40 -0.23 11.07
CA LYS A 97 -9.37 -0.07 9.96
C LYS A 97 -9.63 1.41 9.68
N SER A 98 -9.85 2.21 10.71
CA SER A 98 -10.06 3.66 10.58
C SER A 98 -8.85 4.37 9.96
N LYS A 99 -7.65 4.12 10.48
CA LYS A 99 -6.40 4.68 9.96
C LYS A 99 -6.18 4.35 8.48
N TRP A 100 -6.44 3.10 8.09
CA TRP A 100 -6.25 2.64 6.70
C TRP A 100 -7.28 3.25 5.77
N ARG A 101 -8.54 3.39 6.20
CA ARG A 101 -9.58 4.10 5.44
C ARG A 101 -9.22 5.57 5.21
N ALA A 102 -8.73 6.26 6.25
CA ALA A 102 -8.29 7.65 6.14
C ALA A 102 -7.11 7.79 5.15
N MET A 103 -6.13 6.89 5.21
CA MET A 103 -5.02 6.86 4.27
C MET A 103 -5.50 6.61 2.83
N HIS A 104 -6.37 5.63 2.61
CA HIS A 104 -6.95 5.35 1.31
C HIS A 104 -7.74 6.53 0.75
N ALA A 105 -8.55 7.20 1.58
CA ALA A 105 -9.28 8.40 1.18
C ALA A 105 -8.32 9.53 0.76
N GLY A 106 -7.25 9.76 1.52
CA GLY A 106 -6.23 10.76 1.19
C GLY A 106 -5.48 10.46 -0.11
N ILE A 107 -5.19 9.18 -0.39
CA ILE A 107 -4.62 8.77 -1.68
C ILE A 107 -5.63 9.02 -2.81
N LYS A 108 -6.90 8.62 -2.63
CA LYS A 108 -7.93 8.82 -3.65
C LYS A 108 -8.17 10.30 -3.98
N SER A 109 -8.13 11.18 -2.99
CA SER A 109 -8.26 12.63 -3.19
C SER A 109 -7.02 13.29 -3.79
N SER A 110 -5.88 12.58 -3.82
CA SER A 110 -4.61 13.08 -4.38
C SER A 110 -4.20 12.35 -5.65
N ALA A 111 -5.11 11.55 -6.21
CA ALA A 111 -4.92 10.95 -7.52
C ALA A 111 -4.74 12.08 -8.55
N PRO A 112 -3.74 11.97 -9.45
CA PRO A 112 -3.57 12.94 -10.52
C PRO A 112 -4.86 13.02 -11.35
N GLU A 113 -5.30 14.23 -11.72
CA GLU A 113 -6.40 14.38 -12.68
C GLU A 113 -6.03 13.64 -13.97
N PRO A 114 -6.98 12.92 -14.60
CA PRO A 114 -6.74 12.36 -15.92
C PRO A 114 -6.38 13.50 -16.87
N PRO A 115 -5.43 13.30 -17.80
CA PRO A 115 -5.09 14.34 -18.76
C PRO A 115 -6.36 14.74 -19.51
N SER A 116 -6.73 16.03 -19.42
CA SER A 116 -7.79 16.62 -20.22
C SER A 116 -7.41 16.49 -21.70
N GLU A 117 -8.19 15.73 -22.46
CA GLU A 117 -8.09 15.65 -23.92
C GLU A 117 -8.46 16.97 -24.61
#